data_AF-A0A8C5TMJ7-F1
#
_entry.id   AF-A0A8C5TMJ7-F1
#
_cell.length_a   1.000
_cell.length_b   1.000
_cell.length_c   1.000
_cell.angle_alpha   90.00
_cell.angle_beta   90.00
_cell.angle_gamma   90.00
#
_symmetry.space_group_name_H-M   'P 1'
#
loop_
_entity.id
_entity.type
_entity.pdbx_description
1 polymer ?
#
loop_
_entity_poly.entity_id
_entity_poly.type
_entity_poly.pdbx_seq_one_letter_code
_entity_poly.pdbx_strand_id
1 'polypeptide(L)'
;MCVGEKRKLTIPPDLAYGKEGKGKIPPESTLIFNIDLLEIRNGPRSHESFQEMDLNDDWKLSKQEVKIYLKKEFEKHGAVVNDTQHDALVEDIFDKEDEDSDGFISAREFTYKHDEL
;
A
#
# COMPACT_ATOMS: atom_id res chain seq x y z
N MET A 1 14.34 -5.63 -4.86
CA MET A 1 14.45 -6.57 -6.00
C MET A 1 13.74 -5.90 -7.15
N CYS A 2 14.32 -5.88 -8.33
CA CYS A 2 13.75 -5.23 -9.50
C CYS A 2 13.10 -6.25 -10.43
N VAL A 3 12.08 -5.84 -11.20
CA VAL A 3 11.46 -6.71 -12.20
C VAL A 3 12.51 -7.23 -13.18
N GLY A 4 12.49 -8.53 -13.47
CA GLY A 4 13.48 -9.25 -14.27
C GLY A 4 14.72 -9.73 -13.50
N GLU A 5 14.89 -9.32 -12.24
CA GLU A 5 15.99 -9.79 -11.40
C GLU A 5 15.84 -11.27 -11.03
N LYS A 6 16.95 -12.00 -11.01
CA LYS A 6 17.04 -13.39 -10.54
C LYS A 6 17.87 -13.45 -9.27
N ARG A 7 17.40 -14.17 -8.26
CA ARG A 7 18.14 -14.38 -7.00
C ARG A 7 18.18 -15.83 -6.59
N LYS A 8 19.33 -16.23 -6.05
CA LYS A 8 19.51 -17.50 -5.35
C LYS A 8 19.42 -17.25 -3.85
N LEU A 9 18.44 -17.85 -3.17
CA LEU A 9 18.31 -17.81 -1.72
C LEU A 9 18.72 -19.14 -1.12
N THR A 10 19.56 -19.11 -0.09
CA THR A 10 19.90 -20.28 0.73
C THR A 10 19.30 -20.05 2.11
N ILE A 11 18.28 -20.83 2.45
CA ILE A 11 17.47 -20.64 3.67
C ILE A 11 17.76 -21.80 4.63
N PRO A 12 18.34 -21.53 5.81
CA PRO A 12 18.59 -22.56 6.81
C PRO A 12 17.27 -23.13 7.36
N PRO A 13 17.28 -24.34 7.95
CA PRO A 13 16.06 -25.00 8.43
C PRO A 13 15.25 -24.15 9.42
N ASP A 14 15.91 -23.37 10.28
CA ASP A 14 15.25 -22.50 11.27
C ASP A 14 14.36 -21.41 10.65
N LEU A 15 14.65 -21.02 9.40
CA LEU A 15 13.87 -20.04 8.62
C LEU A 15 13.02 -20.71 7.52
N ALA A 16 13.03 -22.05 7.47
CA ALA A 16 12.31 -22.86 6.48
C ALA A 16 11.24 -23.74 7.16
N TYR A 17 11.37 -25.07 7.06
CA TYR A 17 10.39 -26.02 7.61
C TYR A 17 10.86 -26.69 8.92
N GLY A 18 11.96 -26.22 9.51
CA GLY A 18 12.44 -26.63 10.83
C GLY A 18 12.61 -28.14 11.01
N LYS A 19 12.38 -28.59 12.24
CA LYS A 19 12.61 -29.98 12.67
C LYS A 19 11.54 -30.96 12.18
N GLU A 20 10.39 -30.45 11.77
CA GLU A 20 9.25 -31.27 11.37
C GLU A 20 9.26 -31.55 9.87
N GLY A 21 9.88 -30.66 9.08
CA GLY A 21 9.84 -30.74 7.62
C GLY A 21 8.42 -30.52 7.08
N LYS A 22 8.22 -30.78 5.78
CA LYS A 22 6.90 -30.68 5.15
C LYS A 22 6.82 -31.46 3.84
N GLY A 23 5.95 -32.46 3.78
CA GLY A 23 5.69 -33.24 2.56
C GLY A 23 6.96 -33.91 2.03
N LYS A 24 7.50 -33.41 0.92
CA LYS A 24 8.74 -33.91 0.31
C LYS A 24 10.02 -33.33 0.92
N ILE A 25 9.90 -32.36 1.81
CA ILE A 25 11.04 -31.68 2.44
C ILE A 25 11.30 -32.34 3.80
N PRO A 26 12.46 -32.99 3.99
CA PRO A 26 12.80 -33.61 5.25
C PRO A 26 12.99 -32.59 6.38
N PRO A 27 12.91 -33.03 7.65
CA PRO A 27 13.43 -32.31 8.81
C PRO A 27 14.82 -31.73 8.60
N GLU A 28 15.08 -30.57 9.22
CA GLU A 28 16.42 -29.95 9.31
C GLU A 28 17.09 -29.68 7.93
N SER A 29 16.27 -29.51 6.87
CA SER A 29 16.77 -29.30 5.52
C SER A 29 17.00 -27.83 5.21
N THR A 30 18.21 -27.49 4.74
CA THR A 30 18.52 -26.19 4.12
C THR A 30 17.94 -26.14 2.72
N LEU A 31 17.19 -25.09 2.41
CA LEU A 31 16.55 -24.91 1.11
C LEU A 31 17.36 -23.97 0.23
N ILE A 32 17.43 -24.30 -1.06
CA ILE A 32 18.05 -23.44 -2.07
C ILE A 32 16.98 -23.11 -3.11
N PHE A 33 16.59 -21.85 -3.18
CA PHE A 33 15.63 -21.34 -4.16
C PHE A 33 16.32 -20.53 -5.23
N ASN A 34 15.94 -20.73 -6.48
CA ASN A 34 16.22 -19.80 -7.57
C ASN A 34 14.90 -19.09 -7.89
N ILE A 35 14.87 -17.78 -7.69
CA ILE A 35 13.66 -16.94 -7.80
C ILE A 35 13.86 -15.97 -8.95
N ASP A 36 12.90 -15.93 -9.86
CA ASP A 36 12.79 -14.96 -10.94
C ASP A 36 11.64 -14.00 -10.63
N LEU A 37 11.91 -12.71 -10.49
CA LEU A 37 10.87 -11.71 -10.25
C LEU A 37 10.28 -11.24 -11.57
N LEU A 38 9.08 -11.70 -11.90
CA LEU A 38 8.43 -11.39 -13.19
C LEU A 38 7.73 -10.04 -13.19
N GLU A 39 7.12 -9.65 -12.07
CA GLU A 39 6.32 -8.43 -11.99
C GLU A 39 6.21 -8.00 -10.52
N ILE A 40 6.13 -6.68 -10.29
CA ILE A 40 5.76 -6.11 -9.00
C ILE A 40 4.47 -5.32 -9.22
N ARG A 41 3.40 -5.72 -8.55
CA ARG A 41 2.14 -4.98 -8.52
C ARG A 41 1.97 -4.40 -7.12
N ASN A 42 1.96 -3.08 -7.01
CA ASN A 42 1.47 -2.40 -5.82
C ASN A 42 0.04 -1.98 -6.11
N GLY A 43 -0.93 -2.55 -5.39
CA GLY A 43 -2.28 -2.00 -5.37
C GLY A 43 -2.20 -0.61 -4.73
N PRO A 44 -2.62 0.47 -5.42
CA PRO A 44 -2.42 1.83 -4.93
C PRO A 44 -3.28 2.17 -3.71
N ARG A 45 -4.27 1.32 -3.38
CA ARG A 45 -5.32 1.59 -2.40
C ARG A 45 -5.60 0.31 -1.60
N SER A 46 -4.90 0.13 -0.47
CA SER A 46 -5.19 -0.97 0.46
C SER A 46 -6.22 -0.51 1.50
N HIS A 47 -6.94 -1.46 2.07
CA HIS A 47 -7.82 -1.19 3.22
C HIS A 47 -7.03 -0.62 4.41
N GLU A 48 -5.78 -1.07 4.60
CA GLU A 48 -4.89 -0.57 5.65
C GLU A 48 -4.61 0.93 5.47
N SER A 49 -4.32 1.39 4.24
CA SER A 49 -4.11 2.82 3.97
C SER A 49 -5.37 3.65 4.19
N PHE A 50 -6.55 3.10 3.90
CA PHE A 50 -7.82 3.79 4.18
C PHE A 50 -8.03 3.97 5.68
N GLN A 51 -7.81 2.91 6.48
CA GLN A 51 -7.93 2.96 7.94
C GLN A 51 -6.91 3.89 8.59
N GLU A 52 -5.70 4.01 8.02
CA GLU A 52 -4.70 4.96 8.54
C GLU A 52 -5.10 6.43 8.32
N MET A 53 -5.94 6.70 7.32
CA MET A 53 -6.43 8.05 6.99
C MET A 53 -7.73 8.38 7.72
N ASP A 54 -8.62 7.42 7.90
CA ASP A 54 -9.89 7.55 8.63
C ASP A 54 -9.61 7.65 10.14
N LEU A 55 -9.54 8.88 10.67
CA LEU A 55 -9.14 9.12 12.06
C LEU A 55 -10.31 9.02 13.04
N ASN A 56 -11.53 9.09 12.53
CA ASN A 56 -12.75 9.07 13.32
C ASN A 56 -13.56 7.76 13.15
N ASP A 57 -13.04 6.81 12.35
CA ASP A 57 -13.63 5.50 12.05
C ASP A 57 -15.06 5.59 11.46
N ASP A 58 -15.35 6.63 10.67
CA ASP A 58 -16.66 6.85 10.06
C ASP A 58 -16.80 6.26 8.64
N TRP A 59 -15.79 5.52 8.18
CA TRP A 59 -15.72 4.83 6.89
C TRP A 59 -15.78 5.75 5.66
N LYS A 60 -15.45 7.02 5.85
CA LYS A 60 -15.32 8.02 4.78
C LYS A 60 -14.11 8.90 5.09
N LEU A 61 -13.51 9.47 4.05
CA LEU A 61 -12.36 10.36 4.21
C LEU A 61 -12.79 11.79 4.00
N SER A 62 -12.64 12.61 5.03
CA SER A 62 -12.82 14.06 4.92
C SER A 62 -11.58 14.74 4.33
N LYS A 63 -11.76 15.94 3.77
CA LYS A 63 -10.64 16.78 3.30
C LYS A 63 -9.57 17.01 4.37
N GLN A 64 -9.98 17.10 5.63
CA GLN A 64 -9.07 17.29 6.76
C GLN A 64 -8.21 16.06 7.02
N GLU A 65 -8.79 14.87 6.98
CA GLU A 65 -8.08 13.60 7.15
C GLU A 65 -7.07 13.37 6.04
N VAL A 66 -7.48 13.59 4.79
CA VAL A 66 -6.57 13.49 3.64
C VAL A 66 -5.44 14.53 3.75
N LYS A 67 -5.74 15.76 4.18
CA LYS A 67 -4.73 16.81 4.41
C LYS A 67 -3.73 16.41 5.51
N ILE A 68 -4.21 15.87 6.63
CA ILE A 68 -3.37 15.42 7.75
C ILE A 68 -2.45 14.28 7.29
N TYR A 69 -3.00 13.31 6.56
CA TYR A 69 -2.23 12.19 6.02
C TYR A 69 -1.14 12.65 5.06
N LEU A 70 -1.48 13.50 4.08
CA LEU A 70 -0.51 14.07 3.15
C LEU A 70 0.59 14.82 3.89
N LYS A 71 0.25 15.68 4.86
CA LYS A 71 1.26 16.40 5.63
C LYS A 71 2.22 15.44 6.33
N LYS A 72 1.70 14.40 6.98
CA LYS A 72 2.48 13.39 7.70
C LYS A 72 3.41 12.59 6.76
N GLU A 73 2.93 12.17 5.60
CA GLU A 73 3.73 11.42 4.64
C GLU A 73 4.85 12.28 4.00
N PHE A 74 4.59 13.55 3.71
CA PHE A 74 5.63 14.45 3.20
C PHE A 74 6.69 14.79 4.27
N GLU A 75 6.29 14.99 5.53
CA GLU A 75 7.21 15.18 6.66
C GLU A 75 8.10 13.96 6.88
N LYS A 76 7.54 12.75 6.78
CA LYS A 76 8.26 11.47 6.91
C LYS A 76 9.34 11.29 5.84
N HIS A 77 9.11 11.82 4.64
CA HIS A 77 10.07 11.80 3.53
C HIS A 77 10.99 13.03 3.50
N GLY A 78 10.91 13.93 4.49
CA GLY A 78 11.81 15.09 4.63
C GLY A 78 11.55 16.22 3.64
N ALA A 79 10.36 16.27 3.03
CA ALA A 79 9.96 17.37 2.16
C ALA A 79 9.34 18.49 3.00
N VAL A 80 9.91 19.70 2.92
CA VAL A 80 9.28 20.91 3.49
C VAL A 80 8.22 21.36 2.50
N VAL A 81 6.94 21.24 2.87
CA VAL A 81 5.83 21.59 1.99
C VAL A 81 5.12 22.83 2.50
N ASN A 82 4.70 23.67 1.56
CA ASN A 82 3.91 24.88 1.83
C ASN A 82 2.44 24.51 1.96
N ASP A 83 1.76 24.95 3.03
CA ASP A 83 0.35 24.60 3.33
C ASP A 83 -0.60 24.86 2.15
N THR A 84 -0.33 25.91 1.35
CA THR A 84 -1.15 26.27 0.18
C THR A 84 -1.11 25.23 -0.95
N GLN A 85 -0.01 24.48 -1.06
CA GLN A 85 0.13 23.43 -2.08
C GLN A 85 -0.63 22.17 -1.67
N HIS A 86 -0.70 21.89 -0.36
CA HIS A 86 -1.51 20.78 0.16
C HIS A 86 -3.00 21.05 -0.04
N ASP A 87 -3.46 22.27 0.19
CA ASP A 87 -4.87 22.62 -0.02
C ASP A 87 -5.27 22.44 -1.48
N ALA A 88 -4.48 22.95 -2.43
CA ALA A 88 -4.76 22.77 -3.85
C ALA A 88 -4.74 21.30 -4.29
N LEU A 89 -3.83 20.48 -3.73
CA LEU A 89 -3.76 19.05 -4.02
C LEU A 89 -4.96 18.29 -3.48
N VAL A 90 -5.39 18.61 -2.24
CA VAL A 90 -6.57 17.99 -1.62
C VAL A 90 -7.82 18.32 -2.43
N GLU A 91 -7.99 19.56 -2.89
CA GLU A 91 -9.13 19.92 -3.75
C GLU A 91 -9.13 19.14 -5.07
N ASP A 92 -7.99 19.05 -5.78
CA ASP A 92 -7.91 18.28 -7.04
C ASP A 92 -8.14 16.77 -6.86
N ILE A 93 -7.82 16.22 -5.66
CA ILE A 93 -8.15 14.84 -5.31
C ILE A 93 -9.66 14.70 -5.17
N PHE A 94 -10.31 15.55 -4.38
CA PHE A 94 -11.75 15.47 -4.18
C PHE A 94 -12.52 15.71 -5.47
N ASP A 95 -12.11 16.67 -6.31
CA ASP A 95 -12.72 16.92 -7.63
C ASP A 95 -12.70 15.69 -8.56
N LYS A 96 -11.81 14.72 -8.32
CA LYS A 96 -11.67 13.49 -9.13
C LYS A 96 -12.23 12.24 -8.46
N GLU A 97 -12.20 12.16 -7.13
CA GLU A 97 -12.59 10.96 -6.38
C GLU A 97 -14.00 11.05 -5.77
N ASP A 98 -14.50 12.26 -5.49
CA ASP A 98 -15.83 12.49 -4.91
C ASP A 98 -16.88 12.42 -6.04
N GLU A 99 -17.42 11.23 -6.28
CA GLU A 99 -18.30 10.94 -7.42
C GLU A 99 -19.73 11.44 -7.16
N ASP A 100 -20.17 11.40 -5.90
CA ASP A 100 -21.49 11.86 -5.48
C ASP A 100 -21.53 13.32 -4.99
N SER A 101 -20.37 13.99 -4.94
CA SER A 101 -20.19 15.39 -4.54
C SER A 101 -20.69 15.67 -3.11
N ASP A 102 -20.61 14.68 -2.22
CA ASP A 102 -21.01 14.83 -0.82
C ASP A 102 -19.93 15.50 0.06
N GLY A 103 -18.74 15.72 -0.49
CA GLY A 103 -17.60 16.34 0.17
C GLY A 103 -16.73 15.36 0.96
N PHE A 104 -16.96 14.06 0.80
CA PHE A 104 -16.21 12.95 1.40
C PHE A 104 -15.77 11.96 0.32
N ILE A 105 -14.74 11.16 0.62
CA ILE A 105 -14.38 10.01 -0.21
C ILE A 105 -14.73 8.76 0.57
N SER A 106 -15.81 8.11 0.21
CA SER A 106 -16.25 6.86 0.83
C SER A 106 -15.26 5.72 0.55
N ALA A 107 -15.29 4.67 1.36
CA ALA A 107 -14.52 3.45 1.09
C ALA A 107 -14.79 2.85 -0.31
N ARG A 108 -15.99 3.08 -0.87
CA ARG A 108 -16.35 2.61 -2.20
C ARG A 108 -15.64 3.41 -3.30
N GLU A 109 -15.69 4.74 -3.23
CA GLU A 109 -14.99 5.65 -4.16
C GLU A 109 -13.47 5.49 -4.07
N PHE A 110 -12.97 5.29 -2.85
CA PHE A 110 -11.56 4.97 -2.62
C PHE A 110 -11.15 3.62 -3.24
N THR A 111 -12.05 2.65 -3.38
CA THR A 111 -11.65 1.32 -3.88
C THR A 111 -11.87 1.19 -5.38
N TYR A 112 -12.99 1.70 -5.89
CA TYR A 112 -13.39 1.53 -7.28
C TYR A 112 -13.00 2.75 -8.10
N LYS A 113 -12.14 2.54 -9.10
CA LYS A 113 -11.93 3.50 -10.19
C LYS A 113 -12.73 3.01 -11.38
N HIS A 114 -13.67 3.80 -11.87
CA HIS A 114 -14.20 3.61 -13.20
C HIS A 114 -13.16 4.10 -14.20
N ASP A 115 -12.34 3.18 -14.73
CA ASP A 115 -11.72 3.39 -16.03
C ASP A 115 -12.86 3.22 -17.06
N GLU A 116 -13.57 4.30 -17.37
CA GLU A 116 -14.48 4.31 -18.51
C GLU A 116 -13.66 4.24 -19.80
N LEU A 117 -13.81 3.12 -20.52
CA LEU A 117 -13.24 2.81 -21.83
C LEU A 117 -13.81 3.67 -22.96
#